data_AF-A0A556QN46-F1
#
_entry.id   AF-A0A556QN46-F1
#
_cell.length_a   1.000
_cell.length_b   1.000
_cell.length_c   1.000
_cell.angle_alpha   90.00
_cell.angle_beta   90.00
_cell.angle_gamma   90.00
#
_symmetry.space_group_name_H-M   'P 1'
#
loop_
_entity.id
_entity.type
_entity.pdbx_description
1 polymer ?
#
loop_
_entity_poly.entity_id
_entity_poly.type
_entity_poly.pdbx_seq_one_letter_code
_entity_poly.pdbx_strand_id
1 'polypeptide(L)'
;MNYRTQAEYYIKGITSGVIDAAEVIAWSDEVIVAAPKSEDWMIEISSCSSDERLKVLGLLNTVQGVADPVELAALLKAKGLE
;
A
#
# COMPACT_ATOMS: atom_id res chain seq x y z
N MET A 1 -8.21 -2.35 -10.18
CA MET A 1 -7.53 -1.36 -9.33
C MET A 1 -6.03 -1.47 -9.55
N ASN A 2 -5.34 -0.35 -9.79
CA ASN A 2 -3.89 -0.36 -10.02
C ASN A 2 -3.14 -0.46 -8.67
N TYR A 3 -2.14 -1.33 -8.56
CA TYR A 3 -1.32 -1.46 -7.35
C TYR A 3 -0.67 -0.14 -6.94
N ARG A 4 -0.29 0.72 -7.89
CA ARG A 4 0.23 2.05 -7.60
C ARG A 4 -0.80 2.96 -6.94
N THR A 5 -2.06 2.94 -7.40
CA THR A 5 -3.15 3.72 -6.76
C THR A 5 -3.34 3.27 -5.31
N GLN A 6 -3.35 1.96 -5.07
CA GLN A 6 -3.49 1.42 -3.72
C GLN A 6 -2.27 1.74 -2.85
N ALA A 7 -1.06 1.69 -3.41
CA ALA A 7 0.17 2.06 -2.71
C ALA A 7 0.16 3.53 -2.29
N GLU A 8 -0.27 4.46 -3.16
CA GLU A 8 -0.41 5.88 -2.82
C GLU A 8 -1.44 6.11 -1.69
N TYR A 9 -2.55 5.38 -1.73
CA TYR A 9 -3.55 5.41 -0.66
C TYR A 9 -2.92 4.99 0.68
N TYR A 10 -2.15 3.89 0.68
CA TYR A 10 -1.45 3.44 1.89
C TYR A 10 -0.33 4.37 2.34
N ILE A 11 0.42 4.98 1.43
CA ILE A 11 1.44 5.98 1.77
C ILE A 11 0.80 7.15 2.52
N LYS A 12 -0.32 7.68 2.01
CA LYS A 12 -1.05 8.78 2.64
C LYS A 12 -1.69 8.38 3.96
N GLY A 13 -2.31 7.20 4.03
CA GLY A 13 -2.93 6.68 5.25
C GLY A 13 -1.91 6.39 6.35
N ILE A 14 -0.78 5.75 6.00
CA ILE A 14 0.34 5.55 6.91
C ILE A 14 0.87 6.91 7.35
N THR A 15 1.16 7.86 6.46
CA THR A 15 1.71 9.17 6.85
C THR A 15 0.80 9.91 7.82
N SER A 16 -0.52 9.82 7.59
CA SER A 16 -1.54 10.48 8.42
C SER A 16 -1.83 9.74 9.74
N GLY A 17 -1.31 8.52 9.91
CA GLY A 17 -1.56 7.69 11.10
C GLY A 17 -2.94 7.04 11.15
N VAL A 18 -3.68 7.04 10.04
CA VAL A 18 -5.02 6.43 9.91
C VAL A 18 -4.93 4.96 9.48
N ILE A 19 -3.81 4.57 8.88
CA ILE A 19 -3.52 3.20 8.47
C ILE A 19 -2.27 2.70 9.20
N ASP A 20 -2.35 1.47 9.71
CA ASP A 20 -1.24 0.77 10.32
C ASP A 20 -0.44 -0.06 9.30
N ALA A 21 0.82 -0.32 9.58
CA ALA A 21 1.66 -1.18 8.74
C ALA A 21 1.06 -2.59 8.55
N ALA A 22 0.36 -3.12 9.55
CA ALA A 22 -0.32 -4.42 9.47
C ALA A 22 -1.39 -4.47 8.36
N GLU A 23 -2.13 -3.38 8.13
CA GLU A 23 -3.14 -3.30 7.06
C GLU A 23 -2.47 -3.37 5.68
N VAL A 24 -1.27 -2.79 5.55
CA VAL A 24 -0.50 -2.83 4.31
C VAL A 24 0.14 -4.20 4.07
N ILE A 25 0.64 -4.84 5.13
CA ILE A 25 1.17 -6.21 5.08
C ILE A 25 0.08 -7.17 4.61
N ALA A 26 -1.10 -7.11 5.21
CA ALA A 26 -2.24 -7.94 4.83
C ALA A 26 -2.65 -7.72 3.36
N TRP A 27 -2.66 -6.47 2.89
CA TRP A 27 -2.89 -6.18 1.48
C TRP A 27 -1.84 -6.83 0.58
N SER A 28 -0.56 -6.77 0.97
CA SER A 28 0.51 -7.41 0.20
C SER A 28 0.33 -8.92 0.14
N ASP A 29 -0.05 -9.56 1.25
CA ASP A 29 -0.36 -11.00 1.28
C ASP A 29 -1.50 -11.36 0.32
N GLU A 30 -2.58 -10.57 0.29
CA GLU A 30 -3.68 -10.75 -0.66
C GLU A 30 -3.22 -10.60 -2.11
N VAL A 31 -2.37 -9.60 -2.39
CA VAL A 31 -1.80 -9.38 -3.72
C VAL A 31 -0.91 -10.56 -4.13
N ILE A 32 -0.08 -11.11 -3.23
CA ILE A 32 0.77 -12.28 -3.51
C ILE A 32 -0.09 -13.49 -3.89
N VAL A 33 -1.19 -13.71 -3.18
CA VAL A 33 -2.11 -14.84 -3.44
C VAL A 33 -2.86 -14.66 -4.75
N ALA A 34 -3.27 -13.43 -5.08
CA ALA A 34 -4.07 -13.12 -6.26
C ALA A 34 -3.24 -12.94 -7.55
N ALA A 35 -1.99 -12.49 -7.43
CA ALA A 35 -1.15 -12.20 -8.57
C ALA A 35 -0.60 -13.49 -9.20
N PRO A 36 -0.59 -13.60 -10.55
CA PRO A 36 0.00 -14.74 -11.24
C PRO A 36 1.53 -14.83 -11.07
N LYS A 37 2.17 -13.72 -10.70
CA LYS A 37 3.60 -13.63 -10.40
C LYS A 37 3.80 -12.61 -9.29
N SER A 38 4.51 -13.01 -8.25
CA SER A 38 4.94 -12.12 -7.18
C SER A 38 6.11 -11.25 -7.63
N GLU A 39 6.05 -9.96 -7.30
CA GLU A 39 7.15 -9.00 -7.47
C GLU A 39 7.88 -8.82 -6.14
N ASP A 40 9.13 -8.37 -6.17
CA ASP A 40 9.97 -8.21 -4.97
C ASP A 40 9.29 -7.32 -3.91
N TRP A 41 8.70 -6.20 -4.32
CA TRP A 41 8.00 -5.29 -3.41
C TRP A 41 6.88 -5.98 -2.61
N MET A 42 6.20 -6.98 -3.22
CA MET A 42 5.11 -7.69 -2.55
C MET A 42 5.66 -8.54 -1.40
N ILE A 43 6.72 -9.30 -1.69
CA ILE A 43 7.37 -10.18 -0.72
C ILE A 43 8.03 -9.37 0.39
N GLU A 44 8.71 -8.26 0.03
CA GLU A 44 9.38 -7.39 0.99
C GLU A 44 8.38 -6.73 1.95
N ILE A 45 7.22 -6.28 1.46
CA ILE A 45 6.17 -5.72 2.31
C ILE A 45 5.56 -6.81 3.20
N SER A 46 5.20 -7.97 2.65
CA SER A 46 4.64 -9.11 3.40
C SER A 46 5.60 -9.59 4.52
N SER A 47 6.91 -9.47 4.29
CA SER A 47 7.94 -9.86 5.27
C SER A 47 8.22 -8.80 6.35
N CYS A 48 7.54 -7.64 6.33
CA CYS A 48 7.71 -6.62 7.35
C CYS A 48 6.96 -6.97 8.65
N SER A 49 7.46 -6.46 9.77
CA SER A 49 6.72 -6.44 11.04
C SER A 49 5.86 -5.17 11.15
N SER A 50 4.79 -5.22 11.95
CA SER A 50 3.90 -4.06 12.19
C SER A 50 4.63 -2.82 12.74
N ASP A 51 5.73 -3.02 13.46
CA ASP A 51 6.55 -1.92 13.99
C ASP A 51 7.44 -1.24 12.92
N GLU A 52 7.59 -1.84 11.74
CA GLU A 52 8.48 -1.36 10.66
C GLU A 52 7.80 -0.34 9.73
N ARG A 53 6.99 0.59 10.27
CA ARG A 53 6.19 1.56 9.50
C ARG A 53 7.00 2.35 8.46
N LEU A 54 8.21 2.79 8.80
CA LEU A 54 9.08 3.55 7.89
C LEU A 54 9.59 2.70 6.72
N LYS A 55 9.87 1.42 6.97
CA LYS A 55 10.32 0.48 5.94
C LYS A 55 9.19 0.15 4.98
N VAL A 56 7.99 -0.12 5.51
CA VAL A 56 6.78 -0.32 4.69
C VAL A 56 6.50 0.90 3.81
N LEU A 57 6.63 2.12 4.34
CA LEU A 57 6.49 3.35 3.56
C LEU A 57 7.54 3.46 2.44
N GLY A 58 8.79 3.09 2.72
CA GLY A 58 9.84 3.03 1.70
C GLY A 58 9.52 2.04 0.58
N LEU A 59 9.05 0.84 0.93
CA LEU A 59 8.68 -0.21 -0.02
C LEU A 59 7.45 0.16 -0.86
N LEU A 60 6.45 0.83 -0.28
CA LEU A 60 5.29 1.32 -1.04
C LEU A 60 5.70 2.31 -2.15
N ASN A 61 6.82 3.04 -1.97
CA ASN A 61 7.34 3.94 -2.99
C ASN A 61 8.02 3.21 -4.16
N THR A 62 8.38 1.93 -4.01
CA THR A 62 8.99 1.13 -5.09
C THR A 62 7.94 0.44 -5.97
N VAL A 63 6.67 0.40 -5.54
CA VAL A 63 5.55 -0.13 -6.31
C VAL A 63 5.42 0.62 -7.64
N GLN A 64 5.63 -0.10 -8.74
CA GLN A 64 5.63 0.48 -10.08
C GLN A 64 4.21 0.74 -10.60
N GLY A 65 4.11 1.64 -11.58
CA GLY A 65 2.87 1.99 -12.25
C GLY A 65 2.54 3.48 -12.15
N VAL A 66 1.35 3.85 -12.62
CA VAL A 66 0.81 5.21 -12.55
C VAL A 66 -0.43 5.19 -11.67
N ALA A 67 -0.43 6.00 -10.62
CA ALA A 67 -1.59 6.15 -9.76
C ALA A 67 -2.71 6.86 -10.53
N ASP A 68 -3.92 6.34 -10.42
CA ASP A 68 -5.10 7.04 -10.88
C ASP A 68 -5.51 8.09 -9.83
N PRO A 69 -5.44 9.39 -10.15
CA PRO A 69 -5.71 10.44 -9.18
C PRO A 69 -7.19 10.53 -8.78
N VAL A 70 -8.11 10.09 -9.65
CA VAL A 70 -9.56 10.14 -9.39
C VAL A 70 -9.95 9.03 -8.43
N GLU A 71 -9.48 7.81 -8.68
CA GLU A 71 -9.68 6.68 -7.77
C GLU A 71 -8.98 6.94 -6.42
N LEU A 72 -7.75 7.43 -6.43
CA LEU A 72 -7.03 7.76 -5.19
C LEU A 72 -7.81 8.78 -4.34
N ALA A 73 -8.30 9.85 -4.94
CA ALA A 73 -9.11 10.85 -4.24
C ALA A 73 -10.39 10.24 -3.65
N ALA A 74 -11.04 9.32 -4.37
CA ALA A 74 -12.23 8.63 -3.87
C ALA A 74 -11.93 7.75 -2.64
N LEU A 75 -10.81 7.02 -2.65
CA LEU A 75 -10.38 6.17 -1.53
C LEU A 75 -10.02 7.00 -0.30
N LEU A 76 -9.24 8.07 -0.50
CA LEU A 76 -8.83 8.97 0.57
C LEU A 76 -10.05 9.62 1.22
N LYS A 77 -10.98 10.14 0.41
CA LYS A 77 -12.25 10.69 0.87
C LYS A 77 -13.07 9.67 1.65
N ALA A 78 -13.15 8.43 1.18
CA ALA A 78 -13.87 7.35 1.88
C ALA A 78 -13.26 7.01 3.25
N LYS A 79 -11.94 7.19 3.41
CA LYS A 79 -11.21 6.97 4.68
C LYS A 79 -11.15 8.24 5.55
N GLY A 80 -11.69 9.38 5.10
CA GLY A 80 -11.66 10.66 5.83
C GLY A 80 -10.33 11.42 5.74
N LEU A 81 -9.53 11.13 4.71
CA LEU A 81 -8.30 11.84 4.39
C LEU A 81 -8.63 12.80 3.24
N GLU A 82 -8.81 14.09 3.54
CA GLU A 82 -9.12 15.15 2.55
C GLU A 82 -7.87 15.94 2.15
#